data_AF-A0A7Z9RYK1-F1
#
_entry.id   AF-A0A7Z9RYK1-F1
#
_cell.length_a   1.000
_cell.length_b   1.000
_cell.length_c   1.000
_cell.angle_alpha   90.00
_cell.angle_beta   90.00
_cell.angle_gamma   90.00
#
_symmetry.space_group_name_H-M   'P 1'
#
loop_
_entity.id
_entity.type
_entity.pdbx_description
1 polymer ?
#
loop_
_entity_poly.entity_id
_entity_poly.type
_entity_poly.pdbx_seq_one_letter_code
_entity_poly.pdbx_strand_id
1 'polypeptide(L)'
;MNSRVALATIASLSLTIFFSSCSSGAAQKSSPAANPTMPSVSITESTSAGDTGFSDREVGPIGLNVIWSYHHPNKIQQAFEANGNLYLVSSGKNHDHVLLKVDGESGLVQWTYPLQVPVQFAPTVFVYPEEIRDSNPDELFLAERGVVYCIDDLYGARNYKIPCNFP
;
A
#
# COMPACT_ATOMS: atom_id res chain seq x y z
N MET A 1 -20.08 42.73 -16.66
CA MET A 1 -21.31 42.01 -16.25
C MET A 1 -21.63 40.97 -17.30
N ASN A 2 -21.50 39.68 -16.95
CA ASN A 2 -22.30 38.56 -17.46
C ASN A 2 -21.81 37.28 -16.76
N SER A 3 -22.46 37.02 -15.63
CA SER A 3 -22.36 35.79 -14.84
C SER A 3 -23.12 34.66 -15.53
N ARG A 4 -22.51 33.49 -15.66
CA ARG A 4 -23.19 32.24 -16.01
C ARG A 4 -22.87 31.22 -14.93
N VAL A 5 -23.76 31.19 -13.94
CA VAL A 5 -23.84 30.14 -12.91
C VAL A 5 -24.34 28.87 -13.58
N ALA A 6 -23.54 27.81 -13.58
CA ALA A 6 -23.96 26.48 -14.00
C ALA A 6 -24.53 25.73 -12.79
N LEU A 7 -25.79 25.30 -12.90
CA LEU A 7 -26.50 24.51 -11.89
C LEU A 7 -25.86 23.13 -11.72
N ALA A 8 -25.55 22.77 -10.47
CA ALA A 8 -25.25 21.40 -10.08
C ALA A 8 -26.55 20.65 -9.76
N THR A 9 -26.85 19.59 -10.51
CA THR A 9 -27.93 18.64 -10.20
C THR A 9 -27.36 17.49 -9.38
N ILE A 10 -27.70 17.44 -8.09
CA ILE A 10 -27.36 16.36 -7.17
C ILE A 10 -28.42 15.26 -7.34
N ALA A 11 -28.04 14.12 -7.91
CA ALA A 11 -28.88 12.92 -7.94
C ALA A 11 -28.58 12.09 -6.68
N SER A 12 -29.49 12.15 -5.72
CA SER A 12 -29.45 11.37 -4.47
C SER A 12 -29.90 9.93 -4.76
N LEU A 13 -29.01 8.96 -4.62
CA LEU A 13 -29.32 7.54 -4.79
C LEU A 13 -29.70 6.92 -3.44
N SER A 14 -30.98 6.59 -3.28
CA SER A 14 -31.57 6.01 -2.07
C SER A 14 -31.12 4.56 -1.88
N LEU A 15 -30.44 4.26 -0.77
CA LEU A 15 -30.05 2.91 -0.37
C LEU A 15 -31.19 2.23 0.41
N THR A 16 -31.91 1.30 -0.22
CA THR A 16 -32.92 0.47 0.45
C THR A 16 -32.27 -0.77 1.08
N ILE A 17 -32.24 -0.82 2.41
CA ILE A 17 -31.81 -1.99 3.19
C ILE A 17 -33.01 -2.91 3.41
N PHE A 18 -32.96 -4.12 2.87
CA PHE A 18 -33.92 -5.18 3.20
C PHE A 18 -33.41 -5.94 4.44
N PHE A 19 -34.13 -5.81 5.56
CA PHE A 19 -33.99 -6.71 6.70
C PHE A 19 -34.92 -7.91 6.53
N SER A 20 -34.36 -9.06 6.12
CA SER A 20 -35.04 -10.35 6.22
C SER A 20 -34.74 -10.95 7.59
N SER A 21 -35.69 -10.77 8.50
CA SER A 21 -35.80 -11.46 9.78
C SER A 21 -36.54 -12.78 9.55
N CYS A 22 -35.91 -13.92 9.87
CA CYS A 22 -36.61 -15.19 10.05
C CYS A 22 -36.07 -15.93 11.29
N SER A 23 -37.01 -16.08 12.21
CA SER A 23 -37.05 -16.78 13.50
C SER A 23 -36.70 -18.27 13.47
N SER A 24 -36.32 -18.77 14.67
CA SER A 24 -36.58 -20.10 15.27
C SER A 24 -35.27 -20.73 15.75
N GLY A 25 -35.02 -21.03 17.03
CA GLY A 25 -35.91 -21.48 18.09
C GLY A 25 -35.60 -22.93 18.43
N ALA A 26 -34.55 -23.20 19.21
CA ALA A 26 -34.39 -24.45 19.98
C ALA A 26 -33.32 -24.28 21.06
N ALA A 27 -33.75 -24.33 22.32
CA ALA A 27 -32.90 -24.44 23.48
C ALA A 27 -32.43 -25.90 23.63
N GLN A 28 -31.13 -26.12 23.81
CA GLN A 28 -30.63 -27.35 24.41
C GLN A 28 -29.50 -27.05 25.39
N LYS A 29 -29.69 -27.57 26.60
CA LYS A 29 -28.86 -27.41 27.79
C LYS A 29 -27.95 -28.63 27.91
N SER A 30 -26.63 -28.44 27.87
CA SER A 30 -25.67 -29.42 28.40
C SER A 30 -24.32 -28.76 28.74
N SER A 31 -24.06 -28.71 30.05
CA SER A 31 -22.82 -28.82 30.86
C SER A 31 -21.40 -28.57 30.28
N PRO A 32 -20.42 -28.25 31.15
CA PRO A 32 -19.33 -27.33 30.85
C PRO A 32 -18.01 -28.02 30.45
N ALA A 33 -17.10 -27.17 29.96
CA ALA A 33 -15.65 -27.35 29.80
C ALA A 33 -15.16 -27.99 28.48
N ALA A 34 -14.85 -27.11 27.52
CA ALA A 34 -13.64 -27.21 26.72
C ALA A 34 -13.15 -25.79 26.44
N ASN A 35 -11.89 -25.50 26.79
CA ASN A 35 -11.22 -24.25 26.40
C ASN A 35 -11.35 -24.06 24.88
N PRO A 36 -11.51 -22.82 24.37
CA PRO A 36 -11.49 -22.59 22.94
C PRO A 36 -10.10 -22.99 22.42
N THR A 37 -10.03 -24.12 21.73
CA THR A 37 -8.88 -24.48 20.91
C THR A 37 -8.82 -23.43 19.80
N MET A 38 -7.92 -22.46 19.94
CA MET A 38 -7.53 -21.64 18.80
C MET A 38 -7.08 -22.58 17.68
N PRO A 39 -7.51 -22.38 16.42
CA PRO A 39 -6.94 -23.12 15.32
C PRO A 39 -5.44 -22.82 15.30
N SER A 40 -4.63 -23.83 15.63
CA SER A 40 -3.20 -23.80 15.42
C SER A 40 -2.99 -23.78 13.91
N VAL A 41 -2.79 -22.58 13.35
CA VAL A 41 -2.32 -22.44 11.97
C VAL A 41 -0.91 -23.01 11.96
N SER A 42 -0.84 -24.29 11.60
CA SER A 42 0.42 -24.97 11.36
C SER A 42 0.92 -24.47 10.01
N ILE A 43 1.75 -23.42 10.04
CA ILE A 43 2.48 -22.95 8.87
C ILE A 43 3.36 -24.11 8.45
N THR A 44 2.87 -24.90 7.49
CA THR A 44 3.67 -25.93 6.87
C THR A 44 4.49 -25.21 5.84
N GLU A 45 5.80 -25.10 6.06
CA GLU A 45 6.74 -24.62 5.03
C GLU A 45 6.75 -25.64 3.89
N SER A 46 5.75 -25.60 3.02
CA SER A 46 5.82 -26.21 1.70
C SER A 46 6.77 -25.38 0.88
N THR A 47 8.04 -25.78 0.89
CA THR A 47 9.08 -25.37 -0.05
C THR A 47 8.73 -25.93 -1.43
N SER A 48 7.66 -25.41 -2.04
CA SER A 48 7.46 -25.48 -3.49
C SER A 48 7.98 -24.19 -4.08
N ALA A 49 9.10 -24.29 -4.81
CA ALA A 49 9.63 -23.21 -5.63
C ALA A 49 8.54 -22.72 -6.58
N GLY A 50 7.89 -21.60 -6.25
CA GLY A 50 6.85 -21.00 -7.07
C GLY A 50 5.82 -20.16 -6.34
N ASP A 51 5.61 -20.37 -5.03
CA ASP A 51 4.53 -19.68 -4.30
C ASP A 51 5.09 -18.96 -3.06
N THR A 52 5.68 -17.79 -3.29
CA THR A 52 6.16 -16.90 -2.23
C THR A 52 5.08 -15.85 -1.94
N GLY A 53 4.28 -16.06 -0.91
CA GLY A 53 3.22 -15.12 -0.50
C GLY A 53 2.17 -15.81 0.36
N PHE A 54 1.20 -15.04 0.84
CA PHE A 54 0.00 -15.59 1.45
C PHE A 54 -1.07 -15.80 0.37
N SER A 55 -1.79 -16.90 0.48
CA SER A 55 -2.99 -17.20 -0.32
C SER A 55 -4.26 -16.96 0.51
N ASP A 56 -5.39 -16.73 -0.17
CA ASP A 56 -6.70 -16.63 0.48
C ASP A 56 -7.06 -17.83 1.36
N ARG A 57 -6.51 -19.02 1.05
CA ARG A 57 -6.73 -20.22 1.86
C ARG A 57 -6.06 -20.13 3.22
N GLU A 58 -4.93 -19.46 3.30
CA GLU A 58 -4.15 -19.29 4.53
C GLU A 58 -4.69 -18.15 5.38
N VAL A 59 -5.16 -17.06 4.74
CA VAL A 59 -5.60 -15.85 5.46
C VAL A 59 -7.12 -15.76 5.64
N GLY A 60 -7.91 -16.49 4.85
CA GLY A 60 -9.37 -16.56 4.96
C GLY A 60 -9.86 -16.98 6.35
N PRO A 61 -9.28 -18.01 7.00
CA PRO A 61 -9.70 -18.43 8.34
C PRO A 61 -9.53 -17.37 9.45
N ILE A 62 -8.65 -16.38 9.24
CA ILE A 62 -8.47 -15.24 10.16
C ILE A 62 -9.27 -14.01 9.74
N GLY A 63 -10.17 -14.14 8.75
CA GLY A 63 -11.05 -13.08 8.28
C GLY A 63 -10.36 -12.07 7.36
N LEU A 64 -9.21 -12.42 6.78
CA LEU A 64 -8.50 -11.58 5.81
C LEU A 64 -8.71 -12.13 4.38
N ASN A 65 -8.52 -11.26 3.40
CA ASN A 65 -8.55 -11.61 1.98
C ASN A 65 -7.37 -10.94 1.28
N VAL A 66 -6.74 -11.66 0.35
CA VAL A 66 -5.67 -11.15 -0.51
C VAL A 66 -6.31 -10.39 -1.67
N ILE A 67 -6.19 -9.06 -1.65
CA ILE A 67 -6.78 -8.20 -2.69
C ILE A 67 -5.95 -8.27 -3.98
N TRP A 68 -4.62 -8.24 -3.84
CA TRP A 68 -3.68 -8.40 -4.94
C TRP A 68 -2.35 -8.94 -4.43
N SER A 69 -1.54 -9.49 -5.34
CA SER A 69 -0.16 -9.87 -5.08
C SER A 69 0.75 -9.34 -6.18
N TYR A 70 1.97 -8.96 -5.79
CA TYR A 70 2.97 -8.42 -6.70
C TYR A 70 4.23 -9.29 -6.69
N HIS A 71 4.54 -9.90 -7.82
CA HIS A 71 5.74 -10.70 -8.00
C HIS A 71 6.88 -9.85 -8.57
N HIS A 72 7.89 -9.56 -7.75
CA HIS A 72 9.08 -8.84 -8.18
C HIS A 72 10.22 -9.81 -8.54
N PRO A 73 10.93 -9.63 -9.68
CA PRO A 73 11.98 -10.55 -10.12
C PRO A 73 13.23 -10.58 -9.21
N ASN A 74 13.42 -9.54 -8.39
CA ASN A 74 14.54 -9.42 -7.46
C ASN A 74 14.07 -9.49 -6.01
N LYS A 75 15.02 -9.59 -5.08
CA LYS A 75 14.71 -9.53 -3.65
C LYS A 75 14.26 -8.12 -3.27
N ILE A 76 13.06 -8.01 -2.71
CA ILE A 76 12.62 -6.80 -2.00
C ILE A 76 13.37 -6.75 -0.67
N GLN A 77 14.09 -5.64 -0.44
CA GLN A 77 14.88 -5.41 0.76
C GLN A 77 14.08 -4.66 1.83
N GLN A 78 13.30 -3.66 1.40
CA GLN A 78 12.47 -2.81 2.26
C GLN A 78 11.18 -2.45 1.53
N ALA A 79 10.13 -2.17 2.29
CA ALA A 79 8.86 -1.66 1.79
C ALA A 79 8.36 -0.57 2.74
N PHE A 80 7.86 0.53 2.18
CA PHE A 80 7.30 1.66 2.92
C PHE A 80 5.94 2.02 2.34
N GLU A 81 4.98 2.39 3.18
CA GLU A 81 3.70 2.94 2.74
C GLU A 81 3.73 4.46 2.94
N ALA A 82 3.27 5.20 1.93
CA ALA A 82 2.98 6.62 2.05
C ALA A 82 1.97 7.05 0.99
N ASN A 83 1.01 7.87 1.40
CA ASN A 83 0.00 8.47 0.52
C ASN A 83 -0.75 7.43 -0.34
N GLY A 84 -1.10 6.27 0.24
CA GLY A 84 -1.83 5.21 -0.47
C GLY A 84 -0.97 4.43 -1.49
N ASN A 85 0.34 4.67 -1.52
CA ASN A 85 1.28 3.99 -2.38
C ASN A 85 2.30 3.21 -1.55
N LEU A 86 2.86 2.17 -2.16
CA LEU A 86 3.97 1.41 -1.62
C LEU A 86 5.26 1.78 -2.35
N TYR A 87 6.29 2.09 -1.58
CA TYR A 87 7.64 2.35 -2.04
C TYR A 87 8.51 1.15 -1.69
N LEU A 88 8.86 0.36 -2.72
CA LEU A 88 9.61 -0.88 -2.55
C LEU A 88 11.08 -0.65 -2.93
N VAL A 89 11.99 -1.01 -2.03
CA VAL A 89 13.43 -1.01 -2.32
C VAL A 89 13.82 -2.41 -2.74
N SER A 90 14.41 -2.52 -3.92
CA SER A 90 14.87 -3.78 -4.48
C SER A 90 16.32 -3.68 -4.90
N SER A 91 17.03 -4.81 -4.85
CA SER A 91 18.42 -4.90 -5.31
C SER A 91 18.60 -6.02 -6.32
N GLY A 92 19.21 -5.70 -7.46
CA GLY A 92 19.63 -6.70 -8.45
C GLY A 92 20.93 -7.42 -8.07
N LYS A 93 21.33 -8.40 -8.89
CA LYS A 93 22.58 -9.17 -8.71
C LYS A 93 23.84 -8.31 -8.72
N ASN A 94 23.79 -7.14 -9.35
CA ASN A 94 24.91 -6.21 -9.48
C ASN A 94 24.99 -5.16 -8.35
N HIS A 95 24.20 -5.32 -7.27
CA HIS A 95 24.04 -4.30 -6.22
C HIS A 95 23.44 -2.97 -6.72
N ASP A 96 22.78 -3.00 -7.88
CA ASP A 96 21.97 -1.88 -8.34
C ASP A 96 20.70 -1.85 -7.47
N HIS A 97 20.56 -0.78 -6.70
CA HIS A 97 19.39 -0.53 -5.87
C HIS A 97 18.39 0.31 -6.65
N VAL A 98 17.12 -0.07 -6.57
CA VAL A 98 16.03 0.66 -7.20
C VAL A 98 14.90 0.86 -6.21
N LEU A 99 14.30 2.05 -6.25
CA LEU A 99 13.04 2.35 -5.58
C LEU A 99 11.92 2.21 -6.60
N LEU A 100 10.88 1.48 -6.26
CA LEU A 100 9.67 1.36 -7.08
C LEU A 100 8.52 2.01 -6.34
N LYS A 101 7.74 2.83 -7.03
CA LYS A 101 6.42 3.24 -6.54
C LYS A 101 5.37 2.30 -7.10
N VAL A 102 4.56 1.73 -6.22
CA VAL A 102 3.49 0.80 -6.53
C VAL A 102 2.20 1.36 -5.97
N ASP A 103 1.16 1.40 -6.79
CA ASP A 103 -0.16 1.81 -6.37
C ASP A 103 -0.71 0.82 -5.31
N GLY A 104 -1.14 1.33 -4.16
CA GLY A 104 -1.56 0.48 -3.03
C GLY A 104 -2.89 -0.23 -3.27
N GLU A 105 -3.75 0.30 -4.14
CA GLU A 105 -5.05 -0.29 -4.45
C GLU A 105 -4.97 -1.38 -5.51
N SER A 106 -4.23 -1.13 -6.59
CA SER A 106 -4.13 -2.04 -7.73
C SER A 106 -2.90 -2.95 -7.71
N GLY A 107 -1.86 -2.62 -6.94
CA GLY A 107 -0.58 -3.31 -6.95
C GLY A 107 0.25 -3.05 -8.22
N LEU A 108 -0.14 -2.08 -9.05
CA LEU A 108 0.56 -1.75 -10.29
C LEU A 108 1.76 -0.83 -10.04
N VAL A 109 2.89 -1.12 -10.68
CA VAL A 109 4.08 -0.26 -10.63
C VAL A 109 3.82 1.02 -11.44
N GLN A 110 3.97 2.17 -10.80
CA GLN A 110 3.80 3.49 -11.42
C GLN A 110 5.11 3.97 -12.05
N TRP A 111 6.21 3.92 -11.29
CA TRP A 111 7.54 4.30 -11.77
C TRP A 111 8.66 3.62 -10.99
N THR A 112 9.88 3.73 -11.51
CA THR A 112 11.11 3.26 -10.86
C THR A 112 12.16 4.38 -10.81
N TYR A 113 12.91 4.43 -9.72
CA TYR A 113 13.96 5.42 -9.49
C TYR A 113 15.27 4.74 -9.09
N PRO A 114 16.39 5.02 -9.79
CA PRO A 114 17.67 4.43 -9.47
C PRO A 114 18.25 5.02 -8.18
N LEU A 115 18.58 4.16 -7.23
CA LEU A 115 19.21 4.52 -5.97
C LEU A 115 20.72 4.35 -6.08
N GLN A 116 21.50 5.24 -5.47
CA GLN A 116 22.97 5.08 -5.45
C GLN A 116 23.45 4.14 -4.35
N VAL A 117 22.62 3.98 -3.31
CA VAL A 117 22.87 3.18 -2.11
C VAL A 117 21.54 2.60 -1.61
N PRO A 118 21.57 1.57 -0.75
CA PRO A 118 20.40 1.20 0.01
C PRO A 118 19.83 2.41 0.76
N VAL A 119 18.51 2.47 0.83
CA VAL A 119 17.81 3.53 1.56
C VAL A 119 17.98 3.30 3.06
N GLN A 120 18.49 4.31 3.77
CA GLN A 120 18.68 4.26 5.22
C GLN A 120 17.42 4.68 5.99
N PHE A 121 16.62 5.57 5.40
CA PHE A 121 15.45 6.17 6.03
C PHE A 121 14.24 6.08 5.10
N ALA A 122 13.06 5.82 5.65
CA ALA A 122 11.84 5.76 4.86
C ALA A 122 11.65 7.03 4.00
N PRO A 123 11.28 6.91 2.71
CA PRO A 123 10.89 8.04 1.90
C PRO A 123 9.71 8.79 2.53
N THR A 124 9.64 10.10 2.34
CA THR A 124 8.53 10.92 2.86
C THR A 124 7.85 11.66 1.72
N VAL A 125 6.53 11.54 1.62
CA VAL A 125 5.73 12.27 0.62
C VAL A 125 5.20 13.55 1.24
N PHE A 126 5.39 14.67 0.54
CA PHE A 126 4.74 15.93 0.82
C PHE A 126 3.64 16.17 -0.20
N VAL A 127 2.41 16.26 0.30
CA VAL A 127 1.21 16.49 -0.50
C VAL A 127 0.86 17.97 -0.41
N TYR A 128 0.76 18.63 -1.57
CA TYR A 128 0.36 20.03 -1.61
C TYR A 128 -1.15 20.17 -1.35
N PRO A 129 -1.61 21.29 -0.73
CA PRO A 129 -3.03 21.60 -0.62
C PRO A 129 -3.72 21.58 -1.98
N GLU A 130 -4.97 21.10 -2.02
CA GLU A 130 -5.72 20.90 -3.27
C GLU A 130 -5.77 22.15 -4.15
N GLU A 131 -5.80 23.35 -3.54
CA GLU A 131 -5.89 24.63 -4.25
C GLU A 131 -4.66 24.95 -5.09
N ILE A 132 -3.50 24.38 -4.76
CA ILE A 132 -2.23 24.65 -5.45
C ILE A 132 -1.59 23.40 -6.05
N ARG A 133 -2.19 22.21 -5.85
CA ARG A 133 -1.66 20.92 -6.30
C ARG A 133 -1.62 20.78 -7.82
N ASP A 134 -2.55 21.42 -8.54
CA ASP A 134 -2.52 21.43 -10.02
C ASP A 134 -1.27 22.15 -10.58
N SER A 135 -0.69 23.06 -9.80
CA SER A 135 0.53 23.79 -10.18
C SER A 135 1.80 23.24 -9.53
N ASN A 136 1.65 22.41 -8.50
CA ASN A 136 2.75 21.85 -7.72
C ASN A 136 2.49 20.35 -7.51
N PRO A 137 3.10 19.47 -8.33
CA PRO A 137 2.96 18.03 -8.12
C PRO A 137 3.51 17.64 -6.74
N ASP A 138 2.93 16.61 -6.15
CA ASP A 138 3.38 16.08 -4.86
C ASP A 138 4.85 15.66 -4.95
N GLU A 139 5.56 15.80 -3.83
CA GLU A 139 7.01 15.64 -3.78
C GLU A 139 7.40 14.50 -2.85
N LEU A 140 8.29 13.65 -3.33
CA LEU A 140 8.92 12.59 -2.56
C LEU A 140 10.32 13.02 -2.12
N PHE A 141 10.56 12.99 -0.83
CA PHE A 141 11.85 13.25 -0.22
C PHE A 141 12.57 11.94 0.14
N LEU A 142 13.81 11.82 -0.32
CA LEU A 142 14.65 10.64 -0.14
C LEU A 142 16.04 11.04 0.34
N ALA A 143 16.47 10.52 1.49
CA ALA A 143 17.79 10.80 2.06
C ALA A 143 18.82 9.72 1.67
N GLU A 144 19.91 10.15 1.02
CA GLU A 144 21.04 9.30 0.65
C GLU A 144 22.37 10.05 0.80
N ARG A 145 23.39 9.44 1.42
CA ARG A 145 24.78 9.94 1.45
C ARG A 145 24.93 11.42 1.80
N GLY A 146 24.17 11.92 2.79
CA GLY A 146 24.24 13.34 3.16
C GLY A 146 23.54 14.28 2.19
N VAL A 147 22.65 13.77 1.34
CA VAL A 147 21.84 14.56 0.41
C VAL A 147 20.39 14.13 0.53
N VAL A 148 19.49 15.11 0.61
CA VAL A 148 18.06 14.87 0.44
C VAL A 148 17.71 15.16 -1.03
N TYR A 149 17.24 14.15 -1.72
CA TYR A 149 16.68 14.28 -3.06
C TYR A 149 15.20 14.61 -2.96
N CYS A 150 14.77 15.59 -3.75
CA CYS A 150 13.37 15.87 -4.02
C CYS A 150 13.04 15.29 -5.40
N ILE A 151 12.06 14.39 -5.42
CA ILE A 151 11.63 13.64 -6.59
C ILE A 151 10.16 13.97 -6.81
N ASP A 152 9.76 14.22 -8.05
CA ASP A 152 8.36 14.31 -8.43
C ASP A 152 7.68 12.97 -8.14
N ASP A 153 6.68 12.97 -7.25
CA ASP A 153 6.05 11.73 -6.80
C ASP A 153 5.12 11.11 -7.86
N LEU A 154 4.68 11.89 -8.84
CA LEU A 154 3.82 11.41 -9.93
C LEU A 154 4.63 10.68 -11.00
N TYR A 155 5.82 11.19 -11.34
CA TYR A 155 6.62 10.68 -12.46
C TYR A 155 7.93 9.99 -12.05
N GLY A 156 8.36 10.13 -10.79
CA GLY A 156 9.66 9.61 -10.33
C GLY A 156 10.85 10.39 -10.88
N ALA A 157 10.65 11.60 -11.40
CA ALA A 157 11.72 12.43 -11.95
C ALA A 157 12.39 13.24 -10.84
N ARG A 158 13.72 13.39 -10.88
CA ARG A 158 14.43 14.23 -9.90
C ARG A 158 14.15 15.71 -10.16
N ASN A 159 13.62 16.40 -9.15
CA ASN A 159 13.41 17.85 -9.20
C ASN A 159 14.66 18.61 -8.78
N TYR A 160 15.10 18.42 -7.52
CA TYR A 160 16.27 19.08 -6.97
C TYR A 160 16.90 18.24 -5.85
N LYS A 161 18.05 18.71 -5.34
CA LYS A 161 18.74 18.07 -4.22
C LYS A 161 19.21 19.10 -3.21
N ILE A 162 19.16 18.73 -1.94
CA ILE A 162 19.59 19.55 -0.82
C ILE A 162 20.78 18.85 -0.16
N PRO A 163 22.00 19.40 -0.26
CA PRO A 163 23.13 18.92 0.51
C PRO A 163 22.85 19.14 2.00
N CYS A 164 23.02 18.09 2.79
CA CYS A 164 22.81 18.12 4.22
C CYS A 164 24.12 17.77 4.93
N ASN A 165 24.59 18.68 5.76
CA ASN A 165 25.68 18.39 6.69
C ASN A 165 25.09 17.66 7.90
N PHE A 166 24.71 16.39 7.72
CA PHE A 166 24.39 15.54 8.86
C PHE A 166 25.70 15.31 9.65
N PRO A 167 25.68 15.49 10.99
CA PRO A 167 26.86 15.30 11.84
C PRO A 167 27.36 13.85 11.85
#